data_AF-M4BE14-F1
#
_entry.id   AF-M4BE14-F1
#
_cell.length_a   1.000
_cell.length_b   1.000
_cell.length_c   1.000
_cell.angle_alpha   90.00
_cell.angle_beta   90.00
_cell.angle_gamma   90.00
#
_symmetry.space_group_name_H-M   'P 1'
#
loop_
_entity.id
_entity.type
_entity.pdbx_description
1 polymer ?
#
loop_
_entity_poly.entity_id
_entity_poly.type
_entity_poly.pdbx_seq_one_letter_code
_entity_poly.pdbx_strand_id
1 'polypeptide(L)'
;MADLLVAAAEVATTLADESGAVLDLTNQQLAFVKEHAIAYAAAHGLLVRRPRDPSTLDDAPSAFVHIPLCLLPVPFPRQHFERGIQLSPIYGRLVDRVSRDVAWLHNCVQNVGTEDAFTLRLLELSKMVQLEGVQQLTYLGIHRSDYMLHYKQEQDQVTQQQQHLLQVELNTIASSFGCISSLVSDMHRYILAQPYARTYCCYARLRCYCVFTVCNYFFTFFVFYFWLFCAFFLQFADAGALRFLLNRFGAEMVALEKHYGIATAEYRTALPQNDAITEIPNALAAAYEQYGVKQCVFFAFIVVLLMDVFMRVPAAVCVYCLLTSCGYRYVAVGHTSAVVMFVVQPNETNAIDQRWLEYKLWEHHGIQVLRRTLAEVDAHGKLVERDGKRTLNLDGREVAVAYYRSAYTPNDYPTEQEWAGRTIIERSFAIKCPSIAYHLAGTKKVQQVLADPVILRRFMSEEEATQLESSFAGLYGLEINSPTVEEVKKMAIANPHAYVLKPQREGGGNNLYGDEVASAIQSMSPAELESYILMERIFPNENPAILVRNSATSSGPTISELGMFITSLFDGEGKEIVNKHAGHLLRTKLSGTDEGGVATGFSVISSPLLI
;
A
#
# COMPACT_ATOMS: atom_id res chain seq x y z
N MET A 1 -9.24 -6.90 17.75
CA MET A 1 -9.43 -6.95 16.28
C MET A 1 -10.47 -7.99 15.87
N ALA A 2 -10.46 -9.21 16.42
CA ALA A 2 -11.48 -10.24 16.15
C ALA A 2 -12.92 -9.76 16.46
N ASP A 3 -13.13 -9.09 17.60
CA ASP A 3 -14.47 -8.59 17.99
C ASP A 3 -14.97 -7.41 17.13
N LEU A 4 -14.05 -6.60 16.59
CA LEU A 4 -14.36 -5.48 15.69
C LEU A 4 -14.74 -5.93 14.28
N LEU A 5 -14.23 -7.07 13.84
CA LEU A 5 -14.52 -7.66 12.54
C LEU A 5 -15.88 -8.39 12.51
N VAL A 6 -16.33 -8.91 13.66
CA VAL A 6 -17.69 -9.44 13.83
C VAL A 6 -18.71 -8.31 13.76
N ALA A 7 -18.44 -7.17 14.40
CA ALA A 7 -19.29 -5.98 14.31
C ALA A 7 -19.40 -5.44 12.87
N ALA A 8 -18.32 -5.47 12.08
CA ALA A 8 -18.34 -5.09 10.67
C ALA A 8 -19.15 -6.06 9.78
N ALA A 9 -19.28 -7.33 10.19
CA ALA A 9 -20.15 -8.30 9.53
C ALA A 9 -21.63 -8.12 9.89
N GLU A 10 -21.94 -7.74 11.14
CA GLU A 10 -23.31 -7.47 11.61
C GLU A 10 -23.89 -6.14 11.11
N VAL A 11 -23.07 -5.08 11.01
CA VAL A 11 -23.50 -3.78 10.44
C VAL A 11 -23.84 -3.89 8.95
N ALA A 12 -23.21 -4.82 8.23
CA ALA A 12 -23.45 -5.03 6.80
C ALA A 12 -24.87 -5.54 6.49
N THR A 13 -25.56 -6.19 7.44
CA THR A 13 -26.92 -6.72 7.22
C THR A 13 -28.03 -5.67 7.28
N THR A 14 -27.79 -4.48 7.83
CA THR A 14 -28.84 -3.46 8.04
C THR A 14 -28.87 -2.34 7.00
N LEU A 15 -27.88 -2.25 6.08
CA LEU A 15 -27.74 -1.16 5.10
C LEU A 15 -27.51 -1.63 3.65
N ALA A 16 -27.88 -2.87 3.31
CA ALA A 16 -27.74 -3.37 1.95
C ALA A 16 -28.71 -2.64 1.00
N ASP A 17 -28.20 -1.62 0.31
CA ASP A 17 -28.82 -1.02 -0.86
C ASP A 17 -28.22 -1.70 -2.11
N GLU A 18 -28.93 -2.67 -2.67
CA GLU A 18 -28.57 -3.30 -3.95
C GLU A 18 -29.00 -2.44 -5.13
N SER A 19 -28.53 -1.18 -5.18
CA SER A 19 -28.90 -0.20 -6.19
C SER A 19 -27.68 0.37 -6.93
N GLY A 20 -27.77 0.39 -8.27
CA GLY A 20 -26.78 1.02 -9.15
C GLY A 20 -27.08 2.48 -9.45
N ALA A 21 -28.19 3.02 -8.91
CA ALA A 21 -28.74 4.31 -9.29
C ALA A 21 -27.80 5.48 -9.01
N VAL A 22 -26.93 5.37 -7.99
CA VAL A 22 -25.97 6.44 -7.65
C VAL A 22 -24.96 6.73 -8.77
N LEU A 23 -24.74 5.75 -9.66
CA LEU A 23 -23.89 5.86 -10.85
C LEU A 23 -24.70 5.73 -12.16
N ASP A 24 -26.02 5.92 -12.10
CA ASP A 24 -26.95 5.76 -13.24
C ASP A 24 -26.83 4.35 -13.91
N LEU A 25 -26.47 3.30 -13.15
CA LEU A 25 -26.38 1.92 -13.63
C LEU A 25 -27.71 1.17 -13.49
N THR A 26 -28.09 0.42 -14.52
CA THR A 26 -29.21 -0.53 -14.44
C THR A 26 -28.89 -1.71 -13.52
N ASN A 27 -29.91 -2.37 -12.96
CA ASN A 27 -29.72 -3.58 -12.13
C ASN A 27 -28.95 -4.69 -12.86
N GLN A 28 -29.17 -4.83 -14.18
CA GLN A 28 -28.44 -5.79 -15.00
C GLN A 28 -26.96 -5.42 -15.11
N GLN A 29 -26.63 -4.15 -15.37
CA GLN A 29 -25.24 -3.67 -15.40
C GLN A 29 -24.57 -3.83 -14.04
N LEU A 30 -25.25 -3.47 -12.94
CA LEU A 30 -24.73 -3.62 -11.58
C LEU A 30 -24.39 -5.08 -11.27
N ALA A 31 -25.35 -6.00 -11.44
CA ALA A 31 -25.17 -7.42 -11.16
C ALA A 31 -24.00 -7.99 -11.99
N PHE A 32 -23.94 -7.62 -13.26
CA PHE A 32 -22.92 -8.07 -14.19
C PHE A 32 -21.52 -7.56 -13.82
N VAL A 33 -21.36 -6.26 -13.54
CA VAL A 33 -20.05 -5.67 -13.14
C VAL A 33 -19.62 -6.22 -11.78
N LYS A 34 -20.56 -6.40 -10.84
CA LYS A 34 -20.31 -7.04 -9.53
C LYS A 34 -19.75 -8.45 -9.68
N GLU A 35 -20.38 -9.29 -10.50
CA GLU A 35 -19.91 -10.65 -10.77
C GLU A 35 -18.48 -10.65 -11.35
N HIS A 36 -18.22 -9.78 -12.33
CA HIS A 36 -16.91 -9.68 -12.97
C HIS A 36 -15.81 -9.17 -12.01
N ALA A 37 -16.12 -8.20 -11.16
CA ALA A 37 -15.18 -7.70 -10.15
C ALA A 37 -14.82 -8.79 -9.14
N ILE A 38 -15.82 -9.53 -8.63
CA ILE A 38 -15.61 -10.63 -7.68
C ILE A 38 -14.81 -11.77 -8.33
N ALA A 39 -15.15 -12.15 -9.57
CA ALA A 39 -14.44 -13.17 -10.33
C ALA A 39 -12.98 -12.76 -10.62
N TYR A 40 -12.77 -11.50 -11.03
CA TYR A 40 -11.44 -10.94 -11.23
C TYR A 40 -10.63 -10.99 -9.93
N ALA A 41 -11.27 -10.60 -8.81
CA ALA A 41 -10.62 -10.58 -7.52
C ALA A 41 -10.16 -11.97 -7.07
N ALA A 42 -11.00 -12.99 -7.28
CA ALA A 42 -10.64 -14.39 -7.02
C ALA A 42 -9.49 -14.88 -7.92
N ALA A 43 -9.52 -14.55 -9.21
CA ALA A 43 -8.52 -15.00 -10.18
C ALA A 43 -7.13 -14.34 -10.01
N HIS A 44 -7.09 -13.11 -9.47
CA HIS A 44 -5.86 -12.31 -9.35
C HIS A 44 -5.38 -12.13 -7.90
N GLY A 45 -5.97 -12.85 -6.95
CA GLY A 45 -5.53 -12.80 -5.55
C GLY A 45 -5.81 -11.46 -4.85
N LEU A 46 -6.87 -10.74 -5.22
CA LEU A 46 -7.44 -9.62 -4.45
C LEU A 46 -8.24 -10.15 -3.27
N LEU A 47 -7.56 -10.87 -2.38
CA LEU A 47 -8.17 -11.65 -1.32
C LEU A 47 -7.62 -11.22 0.05
N VAL A 48 -8.45 -11.37 1.07
CA VAL A 48 -8.06 -11.28 2.49
C VAL A 48 -8.50 -12.55 3.20
N ARG A 49 -7.77 -12.93 4.24
CA ARG A 49 -8.17 -14.07 5.06
C ARG A 49 -9.38 -13.67 5.89
N ARG A 50 -10.43 -14.50 5.87
CA ARG A 50 -11.59 -14.32 6.74
C ARG A 50 -11.12 -14.39 8.20
N PRO A 51 -11.54 -13.45 9.06
CA PRO A 51 -11.27 -13.51 10.49
C PRO A 51 -11.76 -14.84 11.06
N ARG A 52 -11.00 -15.44 11.97
CA ARG A 52 -11.46 -16.64 12.69
C ARG A 52 -12.59 -16.23 13.64
N ASP A 53 -13.67 -17.00 13.64
CA ASP A 53 -14.72 -16.87 14.63
C ASP A 53 -14.19 -17.44 15.96
N PRO A 54 -14.04 -16.61 17.01
CA PRO A 54 -13.53 -17.07 18.30
C PRO A 54 -14.47 -18.08 19.00
N SER A 55 -15.74 -18.18 18.57
CA SER A 55 -16.71 -19.13 19.11
C SER A 55 -16.61 -20.54 18.50
N THR A 56 -15.92 -20.68 17.36
CA THR A 56 -15.71 -21.99 16.70
C THR A 56 -14.37 -22.59 17.15
N LEU A 57 -14.42 -23.75 17.80
CA LEU A 57 -13.25 -24.53 18.24
C LEU A 57 -12.53 -25.28 17.09
N ASP A 58 -12.99 -25.15 15.85
CA ASP A 58 -12.50 -25.96 14.73
C ASP A 58 -11.24 -25.39 14.08
N ASP A 59 -10.31 -26.30 13.77
CA ASP A 59 -9.18 -26.15 12.84
C ASP A 59 -9.63 -25.93 11.38
N ALA A 60 -10.67 -25.13 11.16
CA ALA A 60 -11.21 -24.88 9.84
C ALA A 60 -10.11 -24.25 8.95
N PRO A 61 -9.93 -24.75 7.71
CA PRO A 61 -8.92 -24.22 6.80
C PRO A 61 -9.15 -22.73 6.56
N SER A 62 -8.06 -21.98 6.38
CA SER A 62 -8.10 -20.55 6.09
C SER A 62 -9.04 -20.25 4.91
N ALA A 63 -10.22 -19.69 5.19
CA ALA A 63 -11.11 -19.19 4.15
C ALA A 63 -10.62 -17.83 3.69
N PHE A 64 -10.58 -17.62 2.37
CA PHE A 64 -10.28 -16.33 1.76
C PHE A 64 -11.56 -15.72 1.19
N VAL A 65 -11.69 -14.40 1.30
CA VAL A 65 -12.76 -13.62 0.68
C VAL A 65 -12.16 -12.49 -0.12
N HIS A 66 -12.88 -11.96 -1.11
CA HIS A 66 -12.42 -10.78 -1.82
C HIS A 66 -12.22 -9.61 -0.84
N ILE A 67 -11.23 -8.75 -1.10
CA ILE A 67 -11.06 -7.57 -0.27
C ILE A 67 -12.25 -6.61 -0.45
N PRO A 68 -12.68 -5.88 0.60
CA PRO A 68 -13.61 -4.78 0.45
C PRO A 68 -13.10 -3.74 -0.56
N LEU A 69 -13.86 -3.49 -1.62
CA LEU A 69 -13.45 -2.66 -2.75
C LEU A 69 -14.58 -1.76 -3.26
N CYS A 70 -14.23 -0.66 -3.92
CA CYS A 70 -15.17 0.03 -4.80
C CYS A 70 -15.33 -0.77 -6.10
N LEU A 71 -16.55 -0.79 -6.65
CA LEU A 71 -16.84 -1.51 -7.89
C LEU A 71 -16.22 -0.83 -9.12
N LEU A 72 -16.12 0.50 -9.07
CA LEU A 72 -15.60 1.38 -10.10
C LEU A 72 -14.68 2.44 -9.46
N PRO A 73 -13.71 2.99 -10.21
CA PRO A 73 -12.78 3.99 -9.69
C PRO A 73 -13.51 5.31 -9.34
N VAL A 74 -12.91 6.08 -8.44
CA VAL A 74 -13.46 7.35 -7.94
C VAL A 74 -12.82 8.53 -8.67
N PRO A 75 -13.57 9.55 -9.12
CA PRO A 75 -13.00 10.74 -9.74
C PRO A 75 -12.00 11.45 -8.81
N PHE A 76 -10.85 11.87 -9.35
CA PHE A 76 -9.84 12.61 -8.60
C PHE A 76 -9.16 13.66 -9.48
N PRO A 77 -9.01 14.93 -9.06
CA PRO A 77 -8.39 15.96 -9.89
C PRO A 77 -6.91 15.65 -10.20
N ARG A 78 -6.55 15.63 -11.49
CA ARG A 78 -5.19 15.31 -11.95
C ARG A 78 -4.10 16.14 -11.28
N GLN A 79 -4.31 17.45 -11.17
CA GLN A 79 -3.34 18.38 -10.59
C GLN A 79 -2.96 18.00 -9.16
N HIS A 80 -3.93 17.60 -8.33
CA HIS A 80 -3.68 17.21 -6.95
C HIS A 80 -3.01 15.84 -6.85
N PHE A 81 -3.33 14.91 -7.75
CA PHE A 81 -2.63 13.62 -7.80
C PHE A 81 -1.16 13.80 -8.16
N GLU A 82 -0.86 14.60 -9.19
CA GLU A 82 0.51 14.95 -9.58
C GLU A 82 1.25 15.70 -8.47
N ARG A 83 0.54 16.55 -7.72
CA ARG A 83 1.11 17.20 -6.54
C ARG A 83 1.55 16.20 -5.47
N GLY A 84 0.76 15.18 -5.18
CA GLY A 84 1.14 14.11 -4.24
C GLY A 84 2.39 13.34 -4.71
N ILE A 85 2.53 13.11 -6.03
CA ILE A 85 3.74 12.51 -6.60
C ILE A 85 4.96 13.41 -6.36
N GLN A 86 4.84 14.72 -6.59
CA GLN A 86 5.94 15.68 -6.39
C GLN A 86 6.36 15.79 -4.92
N LEU A 87 5.41 15.72 -3.99
CA LEU A 87 5.67 15.77 -2.55
C LEU A 87 6.38 14.51 -2.03
N SER A 88 6.15 13.35 -2.66
CA SER A 88 6.64 12.05 -2.21
C SER A 88 8.15 12.02 -1.87
N PRO A 89 9.08 12.36 -2.79
CA PRO A 89 10.50 12.36 -2.46
C PRO A 89 10.92 13.44 -1.44
N ILE A 90 10.16 14.53 -1.33
CA ILE A 90 10.43 15.59 -0.35
C ILE A 90 10.13 15.09 1.07
N TYR A 91 9.00 14.39 1.25
CA TYR A 91 8.70 13.69 2.51
C TYR A 91 9.74 12.61 2.82
N GLY A 92 10.23 11.87 1.82
CA GLY A 92 11.32 10.90 1.99
C GLY A 92 12.58 11.54 2.60
N ARG A 93 12.98 12.72 2.11
CA ARG A 93 14.09 13.49 2.69
C ARG A 93 13.80 14.03 4.07
N LEU A 94 12.59 14.55 4.29
CA LEU A 94 12.18 15.07 5.59
C LEU A 94 12.32 13.99 6.67
N VAL A 95 11.77 12.80 6.44
CA VAL A 95 11.86 11.68 7.39
C VAL A 95 13.32 11.30 7.65
N ASP A 96 14.15 11.22 6.60
CA ASP A 96 15.58 10.92 6.76
C ASP A 96 16.32 11.94 7.62
N ARG A 97 16.21 13.23 7.27
CA ARG A 97 16.91 14.32 7.96
C ARG A 97 16.47 14.46 9.41
N VAL A 98 15.17 14.37 9.67
CA VAL A 98 14.62 14.41 11.04
C VAL A 98 15.09 13.21 11.87
N SER A 99 15.14 12.02 11.27
CA SER A 99 15.56 10.80 11.97
C SER A 99 17.05 10.78 12.31
N ARG A 100 17.88 11.58 11.62
CA ARG A 100 19.31 11.74 11.90
C ARG A 100 19.57 12.70 13.06
N ASP A 101 18.70 13.67 13.32
CA ASP A 101 18.77 14.53 14.52
C ASP A 101 18.06 13.84 15.69
N VAL A 102 18.71 12.77 16.19
CA VAL A 102 18.16 11.90 17.22
C VAL A 102 17.90 12.64 18.54
N ALA A 103 18.76 13.60 18.89
CA ALA A 103 18.60 14.40 20.10
C ALA A 103 17.33 15.25 20.02
N TRP A 104 17.12 15.92 18.88
CA TRP A 104 15.87 16.65 18.65
C TRP A 104 14.66 15.72 18.66
N LEU A 105 14.75 14.57 18.00
CA LEU A 105 13.65 13.61 17.92
C LEU A 105 13.27 13.08 19.30
N HIS A 106 14.25 12.73 20.15
CA HIS A 106 14.02 12.30 21.53
C HIS A 106 13.35 13.39 22.35
N ASN A 107 13.81 14.64 22.25
CA ASN A 107 13.21 15.77 22.96
C ASN A 107 11.76 16.02 22.53
N CYS A 108 11.47 15.87 21.23
CA CYS A 108 10.13 16.06 20.67
C CYS A 108 9.12 15.06 21.25
N VAL A 109 9.51 13.78 21.38
CA VAL A 109 8.61 12.71 21.83
C VAL A 109 8.68 12.43 23.34
N GLN A 110 9.60 13.05 24.07
CA GLN A 110 9.80 12.78 25.51
C GLN A 110 8.57 13.10 26.36
N ASN A 111 7.88 14.22 26.07
CA ASN A 111 6.70 14.63 26.83
C ASN A 111 5.49 13.72 26.57
N VAL A 112 5.42 13.09 25.40
CA VAL A 112 4.38 12.10 25.10
C VAL A 112 4.58 10.83 25.94
N GLY A 113 5.84 10.43 26.16
CA GLY A 113 6.17 9.18 26.84
C GLY A 113 5.71 9.11 28.30
N THR A 114 5.37 10.23 28.95
CA THR A 114 4.87 10.20 30.34
C THR A 114 3.49 9.57 30.46
N GLU A 115 2.62 9.81 29.47
CA GLU A 115 1.24 9.31 29.45
C GLU A 115 1.03 8.15 28.47
N ASP A 116 1.98 7.94 27.55
CA ASP A 116 1.94 6.82 26.60
C ASP A 116 3.09 5.82 26.81
N ALA A 117 2.79 4.74 27.54
CA ALA A 117 3.73 3.66 27.80
C ALA A 117 4.30 3.01 26.52
N PHE A 118 3.54 2.95 25.42
CA PHE A 118 4.04 2.37 24.18
C PHE A 118 5.12 3.26 23.54
N THR A 119 4.83 4.55 23.38
CA THR A 119 5.81 5.51 22.86
C THR A 119 7.02 5.64 23.77
N LEU A 120 6.84 5.58 25.09
CA LEU A 120 7.96 5.57 26.05
C LEU A 120 8.92 4.41 25.80
N ARG A 121 8.41 3.19 25.64
CA ARG A 121 9.23 2.00 25.37
C ARG A 121 9.97 2.09 24.03
N LEU A 122 9.36 2.68 22.99
CA LEU A 122 10.04 2.97 21.72
C LEU A 122 11.18 4.00 21.90
N LEU A 123 10.94 5.06 22.70
CA LEU A 123 11.94 6.07 23.02
C LEU A 123 13.10 5.48 23.82
N GLU A 124 12.83 4.64 24.81
CA GLU A 124 13.83 3.94 25.61
C GLU A 124 14.69 3.01 24.76
N LEU A 125 14.07 2.25 23.84
CA LEU A 125 14.80 1.44 22.87
C LEU A 125 15.73 2.30 22.00
N SER A 126 15.23 3.44 21.51
CA SER A 126 16.03 4.38 20.73
C SER A 126 17.22 4.91 21.53
N LYS A 127 17.01 5.35 22.78
CA LYS A 127 18.08 5.81 23.68
C LYS A 127 19.10 4.70 23.95
N MET A 128 18.66 3.47 24.19
CA MET A 128 19.52 2.31 24.42
C MET A 128 20.44 2.04 23.22
N VAL A 129 19.88 1.96 22.02
CA VAL A 129 20.65 1.66 20.80
C VAL A 129 21.67 2.76 20.49
N GLN A 130 21.35 4.01 20.80
CA GLN A 130 22.26 5.15 20.62
C GLN A 130 23.42 5.11 21.63
N LEU A 131 23.13 4.81 22.89
CA LEU A 131 24.14 4.66 23.94
C LEU A 131 25.13 3.53 23.63
N GLU A 132 24.66 2.46 23.00
CA GLU A 132 25.49 1.30 22.65
C GLU A 132 26.24 1.45 21.32
N GLY A 133 25.89 2.45 20.52
CA GLY A 133 26.40 2.64 19.17
C GLY A 133 25.56 1.90 18.11
N VAL A 134 24.95 2.69 17.23
CA VAL A 134 24.13 2.21 16.12
C VAL A 134 24.96 1.35 15.16
N GLN A 135 24.56 0.10 14.96
CA GLN A 135 25.32 -0.85 14.13
C GLN A 135 25.11 -0.63 12.62
N GLN A 136 23.90 -0.27 12.22
CA GLN A 136 23.55 -0.08 10.80
C GLN A 136 23.20 1.38 10.55
N LEU A 137 23.94 2.00 9.64
CA LEU A 137 23.81 3.43 9.30
C LEU A 137 23.04 3.67 7.99
N THR A 138 22.69 2.61 7.26
CA THR A 138 21.80 2.70 6.10
C THR A 138 20.36 2.78 6.56
N TYR A 139 19.61 3.75 6.04
CA TYR A 139 18.22 4.01 6.37
C TYR A 139 17.32 3.63 5.19
N LEU A 140 16.43 2.65 5.40
CA LEU A 140 15.42 2.23 4.43
C LEU A 140 14.03 2.62 4.95
N GLY A 141 13.28 3.34 4.13
CA GLY A 141 11.90 3.73 4.36
C GLY A 141 10.96 3.20 3.29
N ILE A 142 9.85 2.59 3.71
CA ILE A 142 8.66 2.38 2.89
C ILE A 142 7.54 3.12 3.60
N HIS A 143 7.39 4.38 3.22
CA HIS A 143 6.45 5.31 3.84
C HIS A 143 5.17 5.43 3.02
N ARG A 144 4.12 5.96 3.64
CA ARG A 144 2.92 6.40 2.94
C ARG A 144 2.45 7.73 3.51
N SER A 145 2.43 8.75 2.66
CA SER A 145 1.86 10.06 3.00
C SER A 145 0.41 10.08 2.55
N ASP A 146 -0.52 10.20 3.49
CA ASP A 146 -1.95 10.12 3.23
C ASP A 146 -2.57 11.52 3.17
N TYR A 147 -3.45 11.76 2.21
CA TYR A 147 -4.02 13.06 1.88
C TYR A 147 -5.53 13.02 1.69
N MET A 148 -6.19 14.13 2.00
CA MET A 148 -7.56 14.41 1.60
C MET A 148 -7.63 15.76 0.90
N LEU A 149 -8.58 15.91 -0.03
CA LEU A 149 -8.88 17.22 -0.62
C LEU A 149 -9.71 18.02 0.37
N HIS A 150 -9.27 19.23 0.71
CA HIS A 150 -10.01 20.16 1.53
C HIS A 150 -10.67 21.22 0.65
N TYR A 151 -11.94 21.47 0.91
CA TYR A 151 -12.71 22.54 0.28
C TYR A 151 -12.91 23.66 1.28
N LYS A 152 -12.32 24.83 1.01
CA LYS A 152 -12.65 26.03 1.77
C LYS A 152 -14.04 26.50 1.35
N GLN A 153 -14.98 26.49 2.29
CA GLN A 153 -16.23 27.25 2.14
C GLN A 153 -15.93 28.72 2.46
N GLU A 154 -15.57 29.52 1.45
CA GLU A 154 -15.60 30.98 1.60
C GLU A 154 -17.06 31.45 1.66
N GLN A 155 -17.35 32.40 2.55
CA GLN A 155 -18.69 32.95 2.77
C GLN A 155 -19.23 33.78 1.59
N ASP A 156 -18.41 34.02 0.56
CA ASP A 156 -18.82 34.79 -0.62
C ASP A 156 -19.06 33.88 -1.82
N GLN A 157 -20.32 33.83 -2.24
CA GLN A 157 -20.74 33.20 -3.48
C GLN A 157 -20.03 33.90 -4.65
N VAL A 158 -19.38 33.11 -5.54
CA VAL A 158 -18.99 33.38 -6.95
C VAL A 158 -17.49 33.26 -7.29
N THR A 159 -16.55 33.13 -6.35
CA THR A 159 -15.14 32.81 -6.68
C THR A 159 -14.86 31.30 -6.62
N GLN A 160 -14.11 30.79 -7.60
CA GLN A 160 -13.79 29.37 -7.78
C GLN A 160 -13.41 28.70 -6.46
N GLN A 161 -14.13 27.64 -6.08
CA GLN A 161 -13.84 26.83 -4.88
C GLN A 161 -12.40 26.33 -4.95
N GLN A 162 -11.51 26.91 -4.14
CA GLN A 162 -10.11 26.51 -4.11
C GLN A 162 -9.98 25.19 -3.34
N GLN A 163 -9.50 24.17 -4.04
CA GLN A 163 -9.20 22.86 -3.47
C GLN A 163 -7.75 22.81 -3.00
N HIS A 164 -7.52 22.21 -1.84
CA HIS A 164 -6.17 22.00 -1.29
C HIS A 164 -5.95 20.52 -0.99
N LEU A 165 -4.80 19.98 -1.39
CA LEU A 165 -4.40 18.62 -1.02
C LEU A 165 -3.72 18.67 0.36
N LEU A 166 -4.45 18.32 1.42
CA LEU A 166 -3.94 18.39 2.79
C LEU A 166 -3.58 17.00 3.30
N GLN A 167 -2.41 16.89 3.94
CA GLN A 167 -1.90 15.67 4.54
C GLN A 167 -2.70 15.33 5.80
N VAL A 168 -3.21 14.10 5.86
CA VAL A 168 -3.90 13.51 7.00
C VAL A 168 -2.91 12.95 8.01
N GLU A 169 -1.93 12.18 7.51
CA GLU A 169 -0.92 11.47 8.32
C GLU A 169 0.29 11.07 7.46
N LEU A 170 1.41 10.81 8.11
CA LEU A 170 2.62 10.26 7.51
C LEU A 170 2.97 8.91 8.16
N ASN A 171 2.68 7.82 7.46
CA ASN A 171 2.97 6.48 7.93
C ASN A 171 4.42 6.11 7.62
N THR A 172 5.25 5.87 8.64
CA THR A 172 6.66 5.44 8.45
C THR A 172 6.92 3.97 8.74
N ILE A 173 5.96 3.27 9.35
CA ILE A 173 6.05 1.84 9.70
C ILE A 173 4.87 1.07 9.09
N ALA A 174 5.15 -0.16 8.62
CA ALA A 174 4.13 -1.14 8.19
C ALA A 174 3.04 -0.60 7.24
N SER A 175 3.40 0.36 6.37
CA SER A 175 2.51 0.94 5.37
C SER A 175 1.89 -0.15 4.49
N SER A 176 0.61 -0.43 4.73
CA SER A 176 -0.10 -1.57 4.14
C SER A 176 -0.80 -1.23 2.83
N PHE A 177 -1.22 -2.28 2.11
CA PHE A 177 -2.03 -2.25 0.88
C PHE A 177 -1.29 -1.82 -0.39
N GLY A 178 0.04 -1.83 -0.41
CA GLY A 178 0.81 -1.49 -1.60
C GLY A 178 0.57 -2.45 -2.76
N CYS A 179 0.50 -3.76 -2.50
CA CYS A 179 0.22 -4.73 -3.57
C CYS A 179 -1.26 -4.75 -3.93
N ILE A 180 -2.12 -4.72 -2.91
CA ILE A 180 -3.56 -4.81 -3.14
C ILE A 180 -4.08 -3.58 -3.90
N SER A 181 -3.57 -2.38 -3.62
CA SER A 181 -3.98 -1.17 -4.37
C SER A 181 -3.57 -1.25 -5.84
N SER A 182 -2.39 -1.80 -6.16
CA SER A 182 -1.98 -2.07 -7.54
C SER A 182 -2.97 -3.00 -8.25
N LEU A 183 -3.37 -4.09 -7.59
CA LEU A 183 -4.30 -5.07 -8.13
C LEU A 183 -5.73 -4.50 -8.29
N VAL A 184 -6.19 -3.62 -7.39
CA VAL A 184 -7.49 -2.91 -7.54
C VAL A 184 -7.44 -1.95 -8.72
N SER A 185 -6.35 -1.21 -8.91
CA SER A 185 -6.17 -0.36 -10.09
C SER A 185 -6.21 -1.18 -11.39
N ASP A 186 -5.63 -2.38 -11.40
CA ASP A 186 -5.68 -3.28 -12.55
C ASP A 186 -7.09 -3.87 -12.78
N MET A 187 -7.84 -4.18 -11.72
CA MET A 187 -9.23 -4.59 -11.83
C MET A 187 -10.10 -3.46 -12.43
N HIS A 188 -9.97 -2.22 -11.94
CA HIS A 188 -10.69 -1.08 -12.50
C HIS A 188 -10.31 -0.83 -13.96
N ARG A 189 -9.01 -0.96 -14.30
CA ARG A 189 -8.55 -0.91 -15.68
C ARG A 189 -9.14 -2.05 -16.51
N TYR A 190 -9.27 -3.25 -15.96
CA TYR A 190 -9.88 -4.38 -16.66
C TYR A 190 -11.37 -4.13 -16.96
N ILE A 191 -12.11 -3.62 -15.97
CA ILE A 191 -13.55 -3.32 -16.07
C ILE A 191 -13.80 -2.18 -17.07
N LEU A 192 -13.02 -1.09 -16.99
CA LEU A 192 -13.20 0.11 -17.82
C LEU A 192 -12.48 0.08 -19.18
N ALA A 193 -11.46 -0.76 -19.36
CA ALA A 193 -10.72 -0.81 -20.63
C ALA A 193 -11.68 -1.03 -21.79
N GLN A 194 -11.54 -0.29 -22.88
CA GLN A 194 -12.11 -0.67 -24.17
C GLN A 194 -11.13 -1.61 -24.88
N PRO A 195 -11.58 -2.67 -25.58
CA PRO A 195 -10.69 -3.45 -26.41
C PRO A 195 -10.24 -2.54 -27.56
N TYR A 196 -8.95 -2.25 -27.60
CA TYR A 196 -8.36 -1.69 -28.79
C TYR A 196 -8.57 -2.71 -29.92
N ALA A 197 -9.13 -2.27 -31.05
CA ALA A 197 -9.17 -3.01 -32.30
C ALA A 197 -7.74 -3.23 -32.86
N ARG A 198 -6.89 -3.95 -32.13
CA ARG A 198 -5.65 -4.58 -32.60
C ARG A 198 -5.84 -6.08 -32.83
N THR A 199 -7.09 -6.54 -32.89
CA THR A 199 -7.48 -7.89 -33.30
C THR A 199 -7.05 -8.22 -34.74
N TYR A 200 -6.64 -7.23 -35.54
CA TYR A 200 -6.05 -7.47 -36.86
C TYR A 200 -4.54 -7.81 -36.85
N CYS A 201 -3.80 -7.57 -35.76
CA CYS A 201 -2.33 -7.77 -35.78
C CYS A 201 -1.88 -9.06 -35.06
N CYS A 202 -2.57 -9.49 -34.01
CA CYS A 202 -2.25 -10.78 -33.35
C CYS A 202 -2.65 -11.99 -34.22
N TYR A 203 -3.72 -11.88 -35.02
CA TYR A 203 -4.07 -12.88 -36.03
C TYR A 203 -3.08 -12.92 -37.21
N ALA A 204 -2.42 -11.78 -37.53
CA ALA A 204 -1.36 -11.74 -38.53
C ALA A 204 -0.06 -12.41 -38.04
N ARG A 205 0.22 -12.41 -36.73
CA ARG A 205 1.37 -13.13 -36.16
C ARG A 205 1.17 -14.64 -36.04
N LEU A 206 -0.05 -15.12 -35.76
CA LEU A 206 -0.36 -16.56 -35.83
C LEU A 206 -0.29 -17.10 -37.28
N ARG A 207 -0.52 -16.25 -38.29
CA ARG A 207 -0.30 -16.60 -39.70
C ARG A 207 1.16 -16.93 -40.04
N CYS A 208 2.15 -16.40 -39.33
CA CYS A 208 3.56 -16.70 -39.65
C CYS A 208 4.07 -18.01 -39.03
N TYR A 209 3.53 -18.46 -37.90
CA TYR A 209 4.02 -19.67 -37.24
C TYR A 209 3.39 -20.97 -37.78
N CYS A 210 2.15 -20.94 -38.27
CA CYS A 210 1.52 -22.13 -38.86
C CYS A 210 1.89 -22.36 -40.34
N VAL A 211 2.42 -21.36 -41.05
CA VAL A 211 2.76 -21.48 -42.48
C VAL A 211 4.11 -22.20 -42.72
N PHE A 212 4.99 -22.30 -41.71
CA PHE A 212 6.30 -22.93 -41.89
C PHE A 212 6.37 -24.43 -41.55
N THR A 213 5.35 -25.01 -40.94
CA THR A 213 5.42 -26.42 -40.47
C THR A 213 4.51 -27.39 -41.26
N VAL A 214 3.64 -26.90 -42.15
CA VAL A 214 2.71 -27.76 -42.92
C VAL A 214 2.69 -27.43 -44.43
N CYS A 215 3.82 -26.98 -44.98
CA CYS A 215 3.97 -26.78 -46.42
C CYS A 215 5.01 -27.72 -47.02
N ASN A 216 4.87 -29.03 -46.79
CA ASN A 216 5.65 -30.01 -47.56
C ASN A 216 4.87 -31.19 -48.13
N TYR A 217 3.55 -31.26 -48.00
CA TYR A 217 2.78 -32.29 -48.70
C TYR A 217 1.37 -31.76 -49.07
N PHE A 218 1.06 -31.80 -50.38
CA PHE A 218 -0.26 -31.56 -51.01
C PHE A 218 -0.74 -30.10 -51.17
N PHE A 219 -0.16 -29.43 -52.16
CA PHE A 219 -0.61 -28.13 -52.65
C PHE A 219 -1.49 -28.30 -53.90
N THR A 220 -2.81 -28.09 -53.80
CA THR A 220 -3.66 -27.31 -54.76
C THR A 220 -5.18 -27.51 -54.62
N PHE A 221 -5.69 -28.53 -53.92
CA PHE A 221 -7.15 -28.79 -53.92
C PHE A 221 -7.93 -28.27 -52.71
N PHE A 222 -7.28 -27.99 -51.58
CA PHE A 222 -7.97 -27.62 -50.33
C PHE A 222 -8.11 -26.12 -50.07
N VAL A 223 -7.31 -25.28 -50.74
CA VAL A 223 -7.27 -23.83 -50.47
C VAL A 223 -8.58 -23.15 -50.86
N PHE A 224 -9.25 -23.61 -51.92
CA PHE A 224 -10.51 -23.01 -52.38
C PHE A 224 -11.71 -23.36 -51.47
N TYR A 225 -11.80 -24.62 -51.02
CA TYR A 225 -12.85 -25.06 -50.09
C TYR A 225 -12.64 -24.54 -48.68
N PHE A 226 -11.39 -24.40 -48.20
CA PHE A 226 -11.11 -23.79 -46.90
C PHE A 226 -11.47 -22.29 -46.89
N TRP A 227 -11.25 -21.58 -48.01
CA TRP A 227 -11.65 -20.18 -48.13
C TRP A 227 -13.16 -20.00 -48.15
N LEU A 228 -13.89 -20.87 -48.88
CA LEU A 228 -15.36 -20.92 -48.85
C LEU A 228 -15.90 -21.32 -47.47
N PHE A 229 -15.25 -22.26 -46.77
CA PHE A 229 -15.63 -22.69 -45.43
C PHE A 229 -15.42 -21.60 -44.38
N CYS A 230 -14.30 -20.85 -44.45
CA CYS A 230 -14.06 -19.68 -43.60
C CYS A 230 -14.98 -18.51 -43.93
N ALA A 231 -15.28 -18.26 -45.22
CA ALA A 231 -16.23 -17.22 -45.62
C ALA A 231 -17.67 -17.55 -45.19
N PHE A 232 -18.05 -18.83 -45.23
CA PHE A 232 -19.34 -19.32 -44.73
C PHE A 232 -19.44 -19.17 -43.21
N PHE A 233 -18.40 -19.52 -42.44
CA PHE A 233 -18.38 -19.30 -40.98
C PHE A 233 -18.36 -17.81 -40.59
N LEU A 234 -17.74 -16.94 -41.39
CA LEU A 234 -17.78 -15.49 -41.16
C LEU A 234 -19.15 -14.87 -41.43
N GLN A 235 -20.00 -15.51 -42.25
CA GLN A 235 -21.39 -15.11 -42.46
C GLN A 235 -22.35 -15.64 -41.38
N PHE A 236 -21.99 -16.72 -40.67
CA PHE A 236 -22.76 -17.31 -39.57
C PHE A 236 -22.23 -16.97 -38.17
N ALA A 237 -21.07 -16.30 -38.07
CA ALA A 237 -20.63 -15.67 -36.84
C ALA A 237 -21.57 -14.49 -36.58
N ASP A 238 -22.64 -14.79 -35.84
CA ASP A 238 -23.62 -13.82 -35.35
C ASP A 238 -22.90 -12.54 -34.93
N ALA A 239 -23.27 -11.43 -35.54
CA ALA A 239 -22.73 -10.12 -35.21
C ALA A 239 -22.89 -9.80 -33.72
N GLY A 240 -23.80 -10.48 -33.00
CA GLY A 240 -23.92 -10.48 -31.55
C GLY A 240 -22.74 -11.12 -30.80
N ALA A 241 -22.22 -12.27 -31.25
CA ALA A 241 -21.12 -12.98 -30.60
C ALA A 241 -19.76 -12.29 -30.81
N LEU A 242 -19.57 -11.64 -31.97
CA LEU A 242 -18.36 -10.84 -32.24
C LEU A 242 -18.40 -9.46 -31.55
N ARG A 243 -19.60 -8.87 -31.36
CA ARG A 243 -19.79 -7.68 -30.49
C ARG A 243 -19.42 -7.99 -29.03
N PHE A 244 -19.77 -9.19 -28.56
CA PHE A 244 -19.44 -9.66 -27.22
C PHE A 244 -17.92 -9.84 -26.98
N LEU A 245 -17.14 -10.09 -28.03
CA LEU A 245 -15.69 -10.30 -27.94
C LEU A 245 -14.87 -8.99 -28.03
N LEU A 246 -15.49 -7.90 -28.49
CA LEU A 246 -14.79 -6.68 -28.89
C LEU A 246 -15.41 -5.39 -28.36
N ASN A 247 -16.29 -5.45 -27.37
CA ASN A 247 -16.56 -4.32 -26.48
C ASN A 247 -16.35 -4.76 -25.04
N ARG A 248 -15.73 -3.89 -24.25
CA ARG A 248 -15.64 -4.06 -22.80
C ARG A 248 -16.42 -2.92 -22.16
N PHE A 249 -16.77 -3.14 -20.89
CA PHE A 249 -18.00 -2.64 -20.27
C PHE A 249 -18.15 -1.12 -20.23
N GLY A 250 -17.05 -0.37 -20.20
CA GLY A 250 -17.08 1.10 -20.27
C GLY A 250 -17.88 1.63 -21.46
N ALA A 251 -17.78 0.97 -22.63
CA ALA A 251 -18.51 1.36 -23.85
C ALA A 251 -20.03 1.20 -23.74
N GLU A 252 -20.50 0.30 -22.88
CA GLU A 252 -21.90 -0.07 -22.70
C GLU A 252 -22.54 0.65 -21.51
N MET A 253 -21.75 1.43 -20.77
CA MET A 253 -22.17 2.20 -19.60
C MET A 253 -22.05 3.70 -19.89
N VAL A 254 -22.80 4.21 -20.86
CA VAL A 254 -22.82 5.64 -21.28
C VAL A 254 -23.06 6.59 -20.10
N ALA A 255 -23.80 6.13 -19.08
CA ALA A 255 -23.99 6.80 -17.80
C ALA A 255 -22.66 7.24 -17.13
N LEU A 256 -21.58 6.48 -17.33
CA LEU A 256 -20.29 6.77 -16.73
C LEU A 256 -19.59 7.98 -17.35
N GLU A 257 -19.86 8.33 -18.62
CA GLU A 257 -19.29 9.56 -19.22
C GLU A 257 -19.85 10.80 -18.52
N LYS A 258 -21.14 10.77 -18.17
CA LYS A 258 -21.78 11.81 -17.38
C LYS A 258 -21.23 11.85 -15.95
N HIS A 259 -21.00 10.69 -15.34
CA HIS A 259 -20.46 10.61 -13.97
C HIS A 259 -19.02 11.12 -13.87
N TYR A 260 -18.14 10.72 -14.79
CA TYR A 260 -16.73 11.10 -14.79
C TYR A 260 -16.42 12.42 -15.49
N GLY A 261 -17.34 12.92 -16.33
CA GLY A 261 -17.12 14.15 -17.10
C GLY A 261 -16.08 14.05 -18.21
N ILE A 262 -15.65 12.84 -18.57
CA ILE A 262 -14.68 12.56 -19.64
C ILE A 262 -15.21 11.46 -20.56
N ALA A 263 -14.74 11.43 -21.81
CA ALA A 263 -15.17 10.42 -22.77
C ALA A 263 -14.64 9.03 -22.40
N THR A 264 -15.38 7.98 -22.75
CA THR A 264 -14.99 6.58 -22.45
C THR A 264 -13.61 6.22 -23.03
N ALA A 265 -13.23 6.84 -24.16
CA ALA A 265 -11.92 6.66 -24.78
C ALA A 265 -10.75 7.12 -23.89
N GLU A 266 -11.01 8.03 -22.94
CA GLU A 266 -10.01 8.64 -22.06
C GLU A 266 -9.82 7.88 -20.74
N TYR A 267 -10.73 6.96 -20.38
CA TYR A 267 -10.67 6.24 -19.10
C TYR A 267 -9.34 5.52 -18.87
N ARG A 268 -8.78 4.93 -19.92
CA ARG A 268 -7.51 4.20 -19.82
C ARG A 268 -6.34 5.13 -19.46
N THR A 269 -6.31 6.33 -20.01
CA THR A 269 -5.28 7.35 -19.74
C THR A 269 -5.56 8.13 -18.46
N ALA A 270 -6.82 8.16 -18.02
CA ALA A 270 -7.24 8.75 -16.76
C ALA A 270 -6.95 7.83 -15.56
N LEU A 271 -6.92 6.51 -15.73
CA LEU A 271 -6.49 5.59 -14.67
C LEU A 271 -4.96 5.57 -14.54
N PRO A 272 -4.37 6.12 -13.46
CA PRO A 272 -2.93 6.16 -13.31
C PRO A 272 -2.37 4.75 -13.12
N GLN A 273 -1.12 4.58 -13.53
CA GLN A 273 -0.38 3.35 -13.26
C GLN A 273 -0.09 3.26 -11.75
N ASN A 274 -0.15 2.05 -11.17
CA ASN A 274 0.11 1.84 -9.75
C ASN A 274 1.18 0.76 -9.56
N ASP A 275 2.44 1.18 -9.48
CA ASP A 275 3.59 0.28 -9.49
C ASP A 275 4.07 -0.14 -8.10
N ALA A 276 3.26 0.07 -7.04
CA ALA A 276 3.62 -0.28 -5.67
C ALA A 276 3.98 -1.76 -5.49
N ILE A 277 3.26 -2.66 -6.18
CA ILE A 277 3.58 -4.10 -6.22
C ILE A 277 4.98 -4.42 -6.75
N THR A 278 5.60 -3.53 -7.53
CA THR A 278 6.96 -3.69 -8.07
C THR A 278 7.99 -2.82 -7.38
N GLU A 279 7.65 -1.58 -7.05
CA GLU A 279 8.60 -0.61 -6.52
C GLU A 279 8.96 -0.86 -5.06
N ILE A 280 8.03 -1.36 -4.25
CA ILE A 280 8.32 -1.76 -2.87
C ILE A 280 9.34 -2.93 -2.82
N PRO A 281 9.15 -4.04 -3.58
CA PRO A 281 10.17 -5.08 -3.69
C PRO A 281 11.51 -4.58 -4.24
N ASN A 282 11.51 -3.67 -5.22
CA ASN A 282 12.74 -3.07 -5.75
C ASN A 282 13.52 -2.32 -4.67
N ALA A 283 12.84 -1.56 -3.80
CA ALA A 283 13.49 -0.86 -2.70
C ALA A 283 14.08 -1.82 -1.64
N LEU A 284 13.36 -2.90 -1.33
CA LEU A 284 13.86 -3.96 -0.45
C LEU A 284 15.08 -4.67 -1.06
N ALA A 285 15.07 -4.92 -2.37
CA ALA A 285 16.20 -5.50 -3.09
C ALA A 285 17.40 -4.54 -3.12
N ALA A 286 17.20 -3.25 -3.37
CA ALA A 286 18.26 -2.24 -3.32
C ALA A 286 18.90 -2.16 -1.93
N ALA A 287 18.11 -2.24 -0.86
CA ALA A 287 18.65 -2.31 0.51
C ALA A 287 19.42 -3.61 0.75
N TYR A 288 18.92 -4.74 0.26
CA TYR A 288 19.62 -6.03 0.35
C TYR A 288 20.98 -6.01 -0.37
N GLU A 289 21.07 -5.34 -1.52
CA GLU A 289 22.34 -5.10 -2.21
C GLU A 289 23.26 -4.17 -1.42
N GLN A 290 22.71 -3.07 -0.89
CA GLN A 290 23.43 -2.10 -0.07
C GLN A 290 23.99 -2.70 1.23
N TYR A 291 23.33 -3.72 1.80
CA TYR A 291 23.85 -4.49 2.93
C TYR A 291 25.23 -5.13 2.62
N GLY A 292 25.52 -5.37 1.34
CA GLY A 292 26.78 -5.92 0.85
C GLY A 292 26.77 -7.44 0.67
N VAL A 293 25.60 -8.04 0.43
CA VAL A 293 25.54 -9.49 0.16
C VAL A 293 26.18 -9.75 -1.20
N LYS A 294 27.31 -10.46 -1.22
CA LYS A 294 27.91 -10.94 -2.46
C LYS A 294 26.96 -11.97 -3.08
N GLN A 295 26.34 -11.63 -4.21
CA GLN A 295 25.60 -12.61 -4.99
C GLN A 295 26.58 -13.73 -5.35
N CYS A 296 26.37 -14.93 -4.80
CA CYS A 296 27.03 -16.12 -5.29
C CYS A 296 26.44 -16.42 -6.66
N VAL A 297 26.97 -15.76 -7.70
CA VAL A 297 26.72 -16.16 -9.09
C VAL A 297 27.46 -17.47 -9.27
N PHE A 298 26.81 -18.58 -8.94
CA PHE A 298 27.23 -19.87 -9.49
C PHE A 298 26.98 -19.76 -10.99
N PHE A 299 28.03 -19.38 -11.72
CA PHE A 299 28.06 -19.51 -13.16
C PHE A 299 27.60 -20.93 -13.48
N ALA A 300 26.57 -21.06 -14.31
CA ALA A 300 25.97 -22.31 -14.75
C ALA A 300 26.91 -23.17 -15.62
N PHE A 301 28.21 -23.22 -15.31
CA PHE A 301 29.18 -24.11 -15.93
C PHE A 301 28.92 -25.58 -15.59
N ILE A 302 28.27 -25.87 -14.46
CA ILE A 302 27.91 -27.26 -14.08
C ILE A 302 26.71 -27.77 -14.91
N VAL A 303 25.81 -26.90 -15.35
CA VAL A 303 24.72 -27.32 -16.24
C VAL A 303 25.27 -27.63 -17.62
N VAL A 304 26.26 -26.88 -18.14
CA VAL A 304 26.93 -27.23 -19.41
C VAL A 304 27.66 -28.58 -19.33
N LEU A 305 28.30 -28.88 -18.19
CA LEU A 305 28.98 -30.17 -17.97
C LEU A 305 28.00 -31.36 -17.81
N LEU A 306 26.82 -31.15 -17.23
CA LEU A 306 25.76 -32.16 -17.18
C LEU A 306 24.95 -32.25 -18.49
N MET A 307 24.96 -31.20 -19.31
CA MET A 307 24.28 -31.17 -20.61
C MET A 307 24.97 -32.02 -21.68
N ASP A 308 26.29 -32.22 -21.62
CA ASP A 308 26.97 -33.20 -22.49
C ASP A 308 26.48 -34.63 -22.26
N VAL A 309 25.97 -34.92 -21.06
CA VAL A 309 25.40 -36.23 -20.70
C VAL A 309 23.92 -36.33 -21.11
N PHE A 310 23.16 -35.23 -21.11
CA PHE A 310 21.71 -35.21 -21.41
C PHE A 310 21.34 -34.91 -22.87
N MET A 311 22.26 -34.44 -23.72
CA MET A 311 22.04 -34.12 -25.15
C MET A 311 21.77 -35.35 -26.05
N ARG A 312 21.45 -36.52 -25.49
CA ARG A 312 21.07 -37.74 -26.22
C ARG A 312 19.56 -38.03 -26.24
N VAL A 313 18.70 -37.14 -25.73
CA VAL A 313 17.25 -37.35 -25.69
C VAL A 313 16.48 -36.26 -26.46
N PRO A 314 15.80 -36.58 -27.58
CA PRO A 314 15.08 -35.60 -28.42
C PRO A 314 13.96 -34.81 -27.70
N ALA A 315 13.39 -35.35 -26.62
CA ALA A 315 12.31 -34.71 -25.88
C ALA A 315 12.75 -33.50 -25.02
N ALA A 316 14.04 -33.41 -24.67
CA ALA A 316 14.55 -32.32 -23.81
C ALA A 316 14.66 -30.97 -24.54
N VAL A 317 14.80 -30.98 -25.87
CA VAL A 317 14.93 -29.77 -26.70
C VAL A 317 13.63 -28.96 -26.73
N CYS A 318 12.48 -29.64 -26.72
CA CYS A 318 11.17 -28.98 -26.78
C CYS A 318 10.84 -28.25 -25.46
N VAL A 319 11.18 -28.84 -24.32
CA VAL A 319 11.00 -28.24 -22.98
C VAL A 319 11.92 -27.03 -22.80
N TYR A 320 13.17 -27.11 -23.26
CA TYR A 320 14.12 -26.00 -23.15
C TYR A 320 13.74 -24.79 -24.04
N CYS A 321 13.28 -25.02 -25.28
CA CYS A 321 12.80 -23.94 -26.14
C CYS A 321 11.55 -23.26 -25.57
N LEU A 322 10.64 -24.00 -24.91
CA LEU A 322 9.48 -23.45 -24.22
C LEU A 322 9.86 -22.61 -22.99
N LEU A 323 10.84 -23.06 -22.20
CA LEU A 323 11.24 -22.36 -20.98
C LEU A 323 12.08 -21.10 -21.24
N THR A 324 12.93 -21.12 -22.26
CA THR A 324 13.75 -19.95 -22.65
C THR A 324 12.95 -18.89 -23.40
N SER A 325 11.93 -19.27 -24.18
CA SER A 325 11.03 -18.31 -24.82
C SER A 325 10.06 -17.65 -23.82
N CYS A 326 9.86 -18.24 -22.64
CA CYS A 326 9.09 -17.66 -21.52
C CYS A 326 9.92 -16.83 -20.52
N GLY A 327 11.23 -16.63 -20.73
CA GLY A 327 12.03 -15.71 -19.93
C GLY A 327 12.49 -16.24 -18.55
N TYR A 328 12.39 -17.53 -18.28
CA TYR A 328 12.85 -18.11 -17.01
C TYR A 328 14.38 -18.17 -16.96
N ARG A 329 14.99 -17.33 -16.10
CA ARG A 329 16.40 -17.46 -15.69
C ARG A 329 16.49 -18.52 -14.58
N TYR A 330 17.26 -19.57 -14.81
CA TYR A 330 17.68 -20.49 -13.74
C TYR A 330 18.70 -19.78 -12.85
N VAL A 331 18.34 -19.52 -11.59
CA VAL A 331 19.28 -19.16 -10.52
C VAL A 331 19.61 -20.45 -9.77
N ALA A 332 20.85 -20.93 -9.90
CA ALA A 332 21.33 -22.02 -9.06
C ALA A 332 21.50 -21.51 -7.63
N VAL A 333 20.72 -22.05 -6.68
CA VAL A 333 20.70 -21.60 -5.28
C VAL A 333 21.87 -22.23 -4.53
N GLY A 334 22.95 -21.46 -4.36
CA GLY A 334 23.95 -21.72 -3.33
C GLY A 334 23.41 -21.35 -1.95
N HIS A 335 23.44 -22.28 -1.00
CA HIS A 335 22.84 -22.17 0.34
C HIS A 335 23.64 -21.29 1.33
N THR A 336 24.07 -20.08 0.95
CA THR A 336 24.78 -19.15 1.86
C THR A 336 24.51 -17.66 1.59
N SER A 337 23.33 -17.27 1.10
CA SER A 337 22.94 -15.85 1.01
C SER A 337 22.15 -15.40 2.24
N ALA A 338 22.30 -14.14 2.64
CA ALA A 338 21.43 -13.53 3.64
C ALA A 338 19.96 -13.51 3.15
N VAL A 339 19.02 -13.17 4.02
CA VAL A 339 17.59 -13.12 3.71
C VAL A 339 16.98 -11.76 4.04
N VAL A 340 15.82 -11.48 3.44
CA VAL A 340 14.93 -10.41 3.90
C VAL A 340 13.96 -11.02 4.91
N MET A 341 13.90 -10.49 6.12
CA MET A 341 12.95 -10.93 7.14
C MET A 341 11.74 -10.00 7.16
N PHE A 342 10.54 -10.55 7.01
CA PHE A 342 9.30 -9.85 7.28
C PHE A 342 8.92 -10.11 8.74
N VAL A 343 8.83 -9.03 9.53
CA VAL A 343 8.36 -9.08 10.92
C VAL A 343 6.83 -8.92 10.90
N VAL A 344 6.09 -9.96 11.27
CA VAL A 344 4.64 -10.06 11.01
C VAL A 344 3.84 -10.23 12.31
N GLN A 345 2.56 -9.86 12.27
CA GLN A 345 1.64 -10.14 13.37
C GLN A 345 1.26 -11.62 13.42
N PRO A 346 0.99 -12.19 14.61
CA PRO A 346 0.39 -13.51 14.71
C PRO A 346 -1.00 -13.49 14.06
N ASN A 347 -1.33 -14.52 13.27
CA ASN A 347 -2.62 -14.66 12.58
C ASN A 347 -3.01 -13.50 11.63
N GLU A 348 -2.03 -12.85 10.99
CA GLU A 348 -2.22 -11.78 10.00
C GLU A 348 -3.33 -12.09 8.97
N THR A 349 -4.35 -11.23 8.91
CA THR A 349 -5.49 -11.36 8.00
C THR A 349 -5.20 -10.78 6.61
N ASN A 350 -4.34 -9.75 6.55
CA ASN A 350 -3.89 -9.10 5.33
C ASN A 350 -2.59 -9.73 4.79
N ALA A 351 -2.41 -11.04 4.98
CA ALA A 351 -1.17 -11.72 4.61
C ALA A 351 -0.94 -11.70 3.10
N ILE A 352 -2.00 -11.64 2.29
CA ILE A 352 -1.93 -11.66 0.82
C ILE A 352 -1.18 -10.43 0.28
N ASP A 353 -1.39 -9.24 0.84
CA ASP A 353 -0.62 -8.03 0.48
C ASP A 353 0.89 -8.27 0.63
N GLN A 354 1.27 -8.94 1.71
CA GLN A 354 2.67 -9.25 2.01
C GLN A 354 3.22 -10.41 1.16
N ARG A 355 2.39 -11.41 0.82
CA ARG A 355 2.79 -12.54 -0.01
C ARG A 355 3.16 -12.11 -1.42
N TRP A 356 2.44 -11.14 -1.99
CA TRP A 356 2.80 -10.56 -3.28
C TRP A 356 4.20 -9.93 -3.27
N LEU A 357 4.57 -9.21 -2.21
CA LEU A 357 5.92 -8.67 -2.06
C LEU A 357 6.98 -9.78 -1.98
N GLU A 358 6.70 -10.84 -1.22
CA GLU A 358 7.57 -12.02 -1.11
C GLU A 358 7.77 -12.72 -2.47
N TYR A 359 6.69 -12.93 -3.23
CA TYR A 359 6.78 -13.53 -4.56
C TYR A 359 7.58 -12.64 -5.50
N LYS A 360 7.40 -11.33 -5.45
CA LYS A 360 8.14 -10.40 -6.32
C LYS A 360 9.62 -10.30 -5.97
N LEU A 361 9.98 -10.36 -4.69
CA LEU A 361 11.38 -10.48 -4.26
C LEU A 361 12.04 -11.76 -4.79
N TRP A 362 11.32 -12.89 -4.76
CA TRP A 362 11.85 -14.13 -5.27
C TRP A 362 11.94 -14.14 -6.81
N GLU A 363 10.84 -13.84 -7.51
CA GLU A 363 10.71 -13.94 -8.97
C GLU A 363 11.65 -12.99 -9.70
N HIS A 364 11.80 -11.75 -9.21
CA HIS A 364 12.55 -10.71 -9.92
C HIS A 364 13.98 -10.53 -9.38
N HIS A 365 14.21 -10.79 -8.09
CA HIS A 365 15.49 -10.51 -7.44
C HIS A 365 16.19 -11.77 -6.90
N GLY A 366 15.54 -12.93 -6.89
CA GLY A 366 16.10 -14.17 -6.33
C GLY A 366 16.33 -14.10 -4.81
N ILE A 367 15.67 -13.16 -4.12
CA ILE A 367 15.86 -12.90 -2.69
C ILE A 367 14.85 -13.72 -1.89
N GLN A 368 15.34 -14.49 -0.93
CA GLN A 368 14.48 -15.28 -0.04
C GLN A 368 13.90 -14.42 1.10
N VAL A 369 12.63 -14.69 1.42
CA VAL A 369 11.94 -14.06 2.56
C VAL A 369 11.77 -15.04 3.71
N LEU A 370 12.02 -14.57 4.93
CA LEU A 370 11.69 -15.26 6.17
C LEU A 370 10.60 -14.49 6.91
N ARG A 371 9.49 -15.14 7.27
CA ARG A 371 8.39 -14.51 8.02
C ARG A 371 8.45 -14.93 9.48
N ARG A 372 8.56 -13.97 10.40
CA ARG A 372 8.70 -14.22 11.85
C ARG A 372 7.94 -13.19 12.66
N THR A 373 7.32 -13.62 13.75
CA THR A 373 6.78 -12.73 14.78
C THR A 373 7.91 -12.20 15.67
N LEU A 374 7.67 -11.13 16.44
CA LEU A 374 8.69 -10.61 17.36
C LEU A 374 9.09 -11.65 18.43
N ALA A 375 8.13 -12.42 18.96
CA ALA A 375 8.41 -13.50 19.90
C ALA A 375 9.27 -14.62 19.30
N GLU A 376 9.04 -15.01 18.03
CA GLU A 376 9.90 -15.98 17.35
C GLU A 376 11.32 -15.41 17.09
N VAL A 377 11.44 -14.10 16.85
CA VAL A 377 12.76 -13.46 16.72
C VAL A 377 13.52 -13.50 18.03
N ASP A 378 12.86 -13.29 19.17
CA ASP A 378 13.50 -13.46 20.49
C ASP A 378 13.93 -14.90 20.73
N ALA A 379 13.04 -15.87 20.50
CA ALA A 379 13.30 -17.27 20.78
C ALA A 379 14.40 -17.89 19.89
N HIS A 380 14.54 -17.44 18.65
CA HIS A 380 15.43 -18.06 17.66
C HIS A 380 16.61 -17.16 17.23
N GLY A 381 16.52 -15.85 17.47
CA GLY A 381 17.46 -14.86 16.97
C GLY A 381 18.73 -14.80 17.79
N LYS A 382 19.88 -14.73 17.11
CA LYS A 382 21.19 -14.60 17.74
C LYS A 382 22.01 -13.54 17.02
N LEU A 383 22.61 -12.65 17.81
CA LEU A 383 23.59 -11.71 17.30
C LEU A 383 24.95 -12.41 17.16
N VAL A 384 25.55 -12.34 15.99
CA VAL A 384 26.81 -13.00 15.65
C VAL A 384 27.75 -11.97 15.02
N GLU A 385 28.93 -11.80 15.60
CA GLU A 385 29.97 -10.97 15.03
C GLU A 385 30.57 -11.66 13.78
N ARG A 386 30.50 -10.99 12.63
CA ARG A 386 31.05 -11.46 11.36
C ARG A 386 31.63 -10.28 10.60
N ASP A 387 32.89 -10.36 10.19
CA ASP A 387 33.58 -9.31 9.44
C ASP A 387 33.50 -7.92 10.10
N GLY A 388 33.55 -7.86 11.43
CA GLY A 388 33.44 -6.62 12.21
C GLY A 388 32.02 -6.05 12.31
N LYS A 389 31.00 -6.81 11.90
CA LYS A 389 29.58 -6.44 11.96
C LYS A 389 28.82 -7.39 12.89
N ARG A 390 27.93 -6.83 13.71
CA ARG A 390 27.00 -7.60 14.55
C ARG A 390 25.79 -8.07 13.75
N THR A 391 25.91 -9.18 13.03
CA THR A 391 24.84 -9.72 12.17
C THR A 391 23.73 -10.42 12.98
N LEU A 392 22.49 -10.40 12.47
CA LEU A 392 21.39 -11.19 13.04
C LEU A 392 21.30 -12.53 12.32
N ASN A 393 21.53 -13.62 13.05
CA ASN A 393 21.27 -14.98 12.57
C ASN A 393 19.94 -15.48 13.13
N LEU A 394 19.07 -15.98 12.23
CA LEU A 394 17.78 -16.53 12.58
C LEU A 394 17.60 -17.86 11.84
N ASP A 395 17.45 -18.95 12.59
CA ASP A 395 17.34 -20.32 12.06
C ASP A 395 18.48 -20.68 11.07
N GLY A 396 19.71 -20.29 11.41
CA GLY A 396 20.89 -20.56 10.58
C GLY A 396 21.07 -19.60 9.40
N ARG A 397 20.18 -18.62 9.20
CA ARG A 397 20.26 -17.65 8.10
C ARG A 397 20.56 -16.25 8.60
N GLU A 398 21.46 -15.56 7.91
CA GLU A 398 21.77 -14.15 8.19
C GLU A 398 20.66 -13.25 7.66
N VAL A 399 20.22 -12.28 8.45
CA VAL A 399 19.19 -11.31 8.07
C VAL A 399 19.86 -10.04 7.56
N ALA A 400 19.67 -9.73 6.27
CA ALA A 400 20.17 -8.51 5.65
C ALA A 400 19.23 -7.32 5.85
N VAL A 401 17.91 -7.56 5.70
CA VAL A 401 16.88 -6.53 5.84
C VAL A 401 15.78 -7.04 6.77
N ALA A 402 15.37 -6.23 7.75
CA ALA A 402 14.22 -6.49 8.60
C ALA A 402 13.08 -5.52 8.22
N TYR A 403 12.07 -6.02 7.52
CA TYR A 403 10.92 -5.26 7.05
C TYR A 403 9.71 -5.48 7.97
N TYR A 404 9.29 -4.43 8.66
CA TYR A 404 8.19 -4.49 9.62
C TYR A 404 6.84 -4.44 8.92
N ARG A 405 6.03 -5.46 9.16
CA ARG A 405 4.58 -5.54 8.90
C ARG A 405 3.79 -5.72 10.21
N SER A 406 4.44 -5.41 11.33
CA SER A 406 3.93 -5.38 12.70
C SER A 406 4.72 -4.33 13.48
N ALA A 407 4.63 -4.33 14.80
CA ALA A 407 5.42 -3.52 15.72
C ALA A 407 5.04 -2.03 15.76
N TYR A 408 3.82 -1.69 15.31
CA TYR A 408 3.28 -0.33 15.23
C TYR A 408 2.14 -0.08 16.23
N THR A 409 1.66 -1.12 16.92
CA THR A 409 0.62 -1.04 17.94
C THR A 409 1.07 -1.74 19.22
N PRO A 410 0.66 -1.29 20.43
CA PRO A 410 0.94 -2.01 21.68
C PRO A 410 0.44 -3.46 21.68
N ASN A 411 -0.58 -3.79 20.88
CA ASN A 411 -1.08 -5.15 20.74
C ASN A 411 -0.05 -6.12 20.12
N ASP A 412 0.99 -5.60 19.46
CA ASP A 412 2.11 -6.39 18.94
C ASP A 412 3.16 -6.70 20.02
N TYR A 413 2.94 -6.21 21.24
CA TYR A 413 3.85 -6.36 22.39
C TYR A 413 3.10 -6.86 23.63
N PRO A 414 2.45 -8.04 23.57
CA PRO A 414 1.74 -8.59 24.73
C PRO A 414 2.66 -8.92 25.90
N THR A 415 3.94 -9.18 25.66
CA THR A 415 4.94 -9.53 26.68
C THR A 415 6.29 -8.86 26.44
N GLU A 416 7.24 -9.08 27.35
CA GLU A 416 8.63 -8.64 27.19
C GLU A 416 9.38 -9.39 26.07
N GLN A 417 8.88 -10.55 25.63
CA GLN A 417 9.51 -11.31 24.53
C GLN A 417 9.49 -10.50 23.23
N GLU A 418 8.39 -9.81 22.93
CA GLU A 418 8.30 -9.02 21.71
C GLU A 418 9.21 -7.79 21.76
N TRP A 419 9.37 -7.19 22.94
CA TRP A 419 10.35 -6.13 23.16
C TRP A 419 11.79 -6.63 23.02
N ALA A 420 12.10 -7.82 23.53
CA ALA A 420 13.41 -8.44 23.37
C ALA A 420 13.71 -8.74 21.89
N GLY A 421 12.75 -9.30 21.15
CA GLY A 421 12.85 -9.53 19.71
C GLY A 421 13.08 -8.23 18.93
N ARG A 422 12.31 -7.17 19.23
CA ARG A 422 12.49 -5.84 18.64
C ARG A 422 13.89 -5.28 18.93
N THR A 423 14.37 -5.48 20.15
CA THR A 423 15.68 -5.01 20.62
C THR A 423 16.83 -5.74 19.91
N ILE A 424 16.73 -7.05 19.73
CA ILE A 424 17.70 -7.85 18.96
C ILE A 424 17.80 -7.35 17.51
N ILE A 425 16.66 -7.09 16.86
CA ILE A 425 16.65 -6.56 15.49
C ILE A 425 17.37 -5.22 15.44
N GLU A 426 17.03 -4.28 16.33
CA GLU A 426 17.55 -2.93 16.29
C GLU A 426 19.07 -2.87 16.55
N ARG A 427 19.56 -3.72 17.47
CA ARG A 427 20.99 -3.89 17.80
C ARG A 427 21.79 -4.62 16.71
N SER A 428 21.13 -5.17 15.69
CA SER A 428 21.81 -5.88 14.61
C SER A 428 22.25 -4.96 13.47
N PHE A 429 23.17 -5.47 12.65
CA PHE A 429 23.61 -4.86 11.41
C PHE A 429 22.55 -4.95 10.30
N ALA A 430 21.42 -5.65 10.49
CA ALA A 430 20.34 -5.65 9.49
C ALA A 430 19.88 -4.22 9.18
N ILE A 431 19.51 -3.97 7.92
CA ILE A 431 18.84 -2.73 7.51
C ILE A 431 17.39 -2.83 7.93
N LYS A 432 16.96 -1.94 8.81
CA LYS A 432 15.58 -1.92 9.31
C LYS A 432 14.71 -1.07 8.40
N CYS A 433 13.50 -1.54 8.13
CA CYS A 433 12.46 -0.80 7.42
C CYS A 433 11.16 -0.81 8.22
N PRO A 434 10.92 0.23 9.06
CA PRO A 434 11.83 1.32 9.41
C PRO A 434 12.78 0.98 10.57
N SER A 435 13.86 1.75 10.72
CA SER A 435 14.64 1.83 11.98
C SER A 435 13.80 2.45 13.12
N ILE A 436 14.26 2.33 14.37
CA ILE A 436 13.55 2.95 15.50
C ILE A 436 13.45 4.48 15.36
N ALA A 437 14.44 5.14 14.76
CA ALA A 437 14.39 6.58 14.50
C ALA A 437 13.32 6.94 13.46
N TYR A 438 13.24 6.19 12.34
CA TYR A 438 12.20 6.38 11.34
C TYR A 438 10.80 6.09 11.92
N HIS A 439 10.68 5.10 12.81
CA HIS A 439 9.42 4.81 13.50
C HIS A 439 8.97 5.99 14.37
N LEU A 440 9.86 6.56 15.19
CA LEU A 440 9.56 7.73 16.02
C LEU A 440 9.25 8.99 15.17
N ALA A 441 9.94 9.16 14.04
CA ALA A 441 9.69 10.27 13.12
C ALA A 441 8.28 10.24 12.48
N GLY A 442 7.62 9.09 12.46
CA GLY A 442 6.23 8.95 11.99
C GLY A 442 5.17 9.24 13.05
N THR A 443 5.57 9.57 14.29
CA THR A 443 4.59 9.91 15.33
C THR A 443 3.84 11.19 14.99
N LYS A 444 2.56 11.25 15.38
CA LYS A 444 1.72 12.43 15.14
C LYS A 444 2.27 13.67 15.86
N LYS A 445 2.93 13.46 16.99
CA LYS A 445 3.65 14.52 17.68
C LYS A 445 4.73 15.16 16.81
N VAL A 446 5.57 14.35 16.15
CA VAL A 446 6.60 14.87 15.25
C VAL A 446 5.97 15.58 14.04
N GLN A 447 4.89 15.04 13.47
CA GLN A 447 4.14 15.71 12.41
C GLN A 447 3.63 17.09 12.85
N GLN A 448 3.05 17.20 14.05
CA GLN A 448 2.57 18.46 14.62
C GLN A 448 3.69 19.47 14.85
N VAL A 449 4.83 19.04 15.37
CA VAL A 449 5.98 19.94 15.62
C VAL A 449 6.62 20.39 14.30
N LEU A 450 6.67 19.53 13.28
CA LEU A 450 7.16 19.89 11.94
C LEU A 450 6.22 20.83 11.17
N ALA A 451 4.98 21.02 11.63
CA ALA A 451 4.07 22.00 11.06
C ALA A 451 4.48 23.46 11.37
N ASP A 452 5.38 23.66 12.35
CA ASP A 452 5.99 24.96 12.60
C ASP A 452 6.98 25.32 11.47
N PRO A 453 6.77 26.44 10.74
CA PRO A 453 7.61 26.85 9.62
C PRO A 453 9.09 27.04 9.98
N VAL A 454 9.40 27.49 11.22
CA VAL A 454 10.77 27.69 11.70
C VAL A 454 11.44 26.35 11.94
N ILE A 455 10.70 25.40 12.52
CA ILE A 455 11.22 24.05 12.76
C ILE A 455 11.44 23.31 11.45
N LEU A 456 10.48 23.38 10.51
CA LEU A 456 10.59 22.72 9.21
C LEU A 456 11.85 23.16 8.44
N ARG A 457 12.15 24.47 8.45
CA ARG A 457 13.33 25.07 7.79
C ARG A 457 14.66 24.67 8.43
N ARG A 458 14.67 24.07 9.63
CA ARG A 458 15.89 23.44 10.16
C ARG A 458 16.29 22.18 9.39
N PHE A 459 15.31 21.51 8.77
CA PHE A 459 15.51 20.24 8.08
C PHE A 459 15.39 20.35 6.56
N MET A 460 14.71 21.37 6.05
CA MET A 460 14.39 21.50 4.63
C MET A 460 14.93 22.80 4.04
N SER A 461 15.27 22.79 2.75
CA SER A 461 15.54 24.04 2.04
C SER A 461 14.26 24.89 1.96
N GLU A 462 14.39 26.19 1.69
CA GLU A 462 13.23 27.08 1.58
C GLU A 462 12.23 26.59 0.51
N GLU A 463 12.74 26.09 -0.62
CA GLU A 463 11.93 25.55 -1.71
C GLU A 463 11.16 24.30 -1.26
N GLU A 464 11.84 23.38 -0.57
CA GLU A 464 11.23 22.14 -0.07
C GLU A 464 10.21 22.42 1.05
N ALA A 465 10.54 23.33 1.97
CA ALA A 465 9.67 23.74 3.06
C ALA A 465 8.37 24.36 2.52
N THR A 466 8.48 25.32 1.60
CA THR A 466 7.31 25.94 0.94
C THR A 466 6.42 24.90 0.26
N GLN A 467 7.04 23.88 -0.35
CA GLN A 467 6.27 22.81 -0.97
C GLN A 467 5.54 21.93 0.06
N LEU A 468 6.17 21.56 1.16
CA LEU A 468 5.53 20.76 2.20
C LEU A 468 4.41 21.53 2.91
N GLU A 469 4.64 22.80 3.23
CA GLU A 469 3.68 23.71 3.86
C GLU A 469 2.38 23.81 3.06
N SER A 470 2.45 23.74 1.72
CA SER A 470 1.26 23.75 0.86
C SER A 470 0.32 22.56 1.10
N SER A 471 0.77 21.54 1.83
CA SER A 471 0.01 20.33 2.17
C SER A 471 -0.32 20.20 3.64
N PHE A 472 0.06 21.14 4.50
CA PHE A 472 -0.23 21.05 5.93
C PHE A 472 -1.64 21.57 6.24
N ALA A 473 -2.39 20.82 7.05
CA ALA A 473 -3.54 21.36 7.76
C ALA A 473 -3.08 22.08 9.04
N GLY A 474 -3.95 22.86 9.68
CA GLY A 474 -3.67 23.40 11.01
C GLY A 474 -3.41 22.27 12.01
N LEU A 475 -2.22 22.25 12.60
CA LEU A 475 -1.76 21.27 13.57
C LEU A 475 -1.31 22.00 14.83
N TYR A 476 -1.94 21.69 15.96
CA TYR A 476 -1.74 22.40 17.22
C TYR A 476 -1.35 21.44 18.33
N GLY A 477 -0.31 21.81 19.07
CA GLY A 477 0.09 21.14 20.30
C GLY A 477 -0.77 21.59 21.48
N LEU A 478 -0.92 20.70 22.47
CA LEU A 478 -1.69 20.93 23.70
C LEU A 478 -0.79 20.91 24.94
N GLU A 479 0.50 21.23 24.78
CA GLU A 479 1.48 21.19 25.87
C GLU A 479 1.20 22.26 26.94
N ILE A 480 1.45 21.89 28.19
CA ILE A 480 1.24 22.73 29.39
C ILE A 480 1.98 24.07 29.28
N ASN A 481 3.18 24.05 28.71
CA ASN A 481 4.06 25.21 28.63
C ASN A 481 3.96 25.96 27.28
N SER A 482 3.05 25.57 26.39
CA SER A 482 2.87 26.27 25.12
C SER A 482 2.14 27.60 25.34
N PRO A 483 2.66 28.73 24.83
CA PRO A 483 2.01 30.03 25.00
C PRO A 483 0.62 30.12 24.34
N THR A 484 0.32 29.24 23.38
CA THR A 484 -0.93 29.24 22.60
C THR A 484 -1.96 28.23 23.11
N VAL A 485 -1.62 27.39 24.10
CA VAL A 485 -2.47 26.24 24.48
C VAL A 485 -3.88 26.66 24.92
N GLU A 486 -4.01 27.72 25.71
CA GLU A 486 -5.31 28.17 26.20
C GLU A 486 -6.18 28.78 25.09
N GLU A 487 -5.56 29.38 24.07
CA GLU A 487 -6.27 29.88 22.89
C GLU A 487 -6.74 28.72 22.00
N VAL A 488 -5.86 27.73 21.78
CA VAL A 488 -6.18 26.50 21.03
C VAL A 488 -7.33 25.74 21.69
N LYS A 489 -7.30 25.56 23.02
CA LYS A 489 -8.40 24.92 23.77
C LYS A 489 -9.72 25.67 23.59
N LYS A 490 -9.72 27.00 23.74
CA LYS A 490 -10.94 27.81 23.56
C LYS A 490 -11.50 27.70 22.14
N MET A 491 -10.63 27.77 21.14
CA MET A 491 -10.99 27.63 19.73
C MET A 491 -11.59 26.25 19.44
N ALA A 492 -10.97 25.18 19.94
CA ALA A 492 -11.47 23.81 19.78
C ALA A 492 -12.82 23.58 20.49
N ILE A 493 -12.99 24.10 21.72
CA ILE A 493 -14.26 23.99 22.45
C ILE A 493 -15.38 24.80 21.77
N ALA A 494 -15.06 25.96 21.21
CA ALA A 494 -16.04 26.81 20.54
C ALA A 494 -16.55 26.22 19.22
N ASN A 495 -15.71 25.44 18.52
CA ASN A 495 -16.08 24.81 17.24
C ASN A 495 -15.52 23.38 17.13
N PRO A 496 -16.00 22.43 17.95
CA PRO A 496 -15.38 21.11 18.07
C PRO A 496 -15.50 20.25 16.81
N HIS A 497 -16.50 20.50 15.95
CA HIS A 497 -16.67 19.81 14.68
C HIS A 497 -15.63 20.21 13.62
N ALA A 498 -14.93 21.34 13.80
CA ALA A 498 -13.86 21.78 12.91
C ALA A 498 -12.51 21.14 13.23
N TYR A 499 -12.41 20.29 14.25
CA TYR A 499 -11.17 19.68 14.69
C TYR A 499 -11.30 18.17 14.89
N VAL A 500 -10.15 17.51 14.92
CA VAL A 500 -9.98 16.10 15.26
C VAL A 500 -8.87 16.00 16.30
N LEU A 501 -9.14 15.31 17.40
CA LEU A 501 -8.13 15.05 18.42
C LEU A 501 -7.52 13.66 18.17
N LYS A 502 -6.18 13.60 18.04
CA LYS A 502 -5.49 12.36 17.65
C LYS A 502 -4.48 11.92 18.72
N PRO A 503 -4.59 10.72 19.30
CA PRO A 503 -3.57 10.15 20.17
C PRO A 503 -2.40 9.58 19.36
N GLN A 504 -1.27 9.27 20.02
CA GLN A 504 -0.10 8.64 19.38
C GLN A 504 -0.31 7.13 19.10
N ARG A 505 -1.31 6.80 18.26
CA ARG A 505 -1.65 5.42 17.88
C ARG A 505 -1.73 5.29 16.37
N GLU A 506 -1.22 4.19 15.84
CA GLU A 506 -1.34 3.82 14.42
C GLU A 506 -2.43 2.74 14.23
N GLY A 507 -3.02 2.66 13.03
CA GLY A 507 -3.94 1.58 12.66
C GLY A 507 -5.44 1.87 12.71
N GLY A 508 -5.86 3.13 12.85
CA GLY A 508 -7.27 3.57 12.83
C GLY A 508 -8.05 3.25 14.12
N GLY A 509 -9.19 3.89 14.35
CA GLY A 509 -10.09 3.61 15.49
C GLY A 509 -9.80 4.39 16.78
N ASN A 510 -8.92 5.41 16.77
CA ASN A 510 -8.44 6.05 17.99
C ASN A 510 -8.72 7.56 18.08
N ASN A 511 -9.25 8.18 17.02
CA ASN A 511 -9.41 9.62 16.98
C ASN A 511 -10.74 10.04 17.61
N LEU A 512 -10.78 11.23 18.21
CA LEU A 512 -12.02 11.83 18.74
C LEU A 512 -12.53 12.92 17.79
N TYR A 513 -13.84 13.00 17.64
CA TYR A 513 -14.52 13.88 16.68
C TYR A 513 -15.70 14.62 17.33
N GLY A 514 -16.01 15.82 16.82
CA GLY A 514 -17.19 16.57 17.26
C GLY A 514 -17.21 16.79 18.77
N ASP A 515 -18.35 16.60 19.41
CA ASP A 515 -18.54 16.86 20.85
C ASP A 515 -17.56 16.10 21.77
N GLU A 516 -17.02 14.96 21.32
CA GLU A 516 -15.97 14.23 22.05
C GLU A 516 -14.68 15.05 22.18
N VAL A 517 -14.35 15.91 21.20
CA VAL A 517 -13.19 16.81 21.25
C VAL A 517 -13.36 17.82 22.37
N ALA A 518 -14.52 18.50 22.42
CA ALA A 518 -14.80 19.47 23.49
C ALA A 518 -14.81 18.80 24.86
N SER A 519 -15.44 17.63 24.96
CA SER A 519 -15.52 16.85 26.20
C SER A 519 -14.12 16.46 26.69
N ALA A 520 -13.28 15.91 25.81
CA ALA A 520 -11.91 15.51 26.14
C ALA A 520 -11.06 16.71 26.62
N ILE A 521 -11.12 17.85 25.92
CA ILE A 521 -10.37 19.06 26.30
C ILE A 521 -10.80 19.60 27.67
N GLN A 522 -12.08 19.47 28.02
CA GLN A 522 -12.61 19.93 29.30
C GLN A 522 -12.35 18.95 30.46
N SER A 523 -12.33 17.64 30.19
CA SER A 523 -12.25 16.61 31.23
C SER A 523 -10.84 16.09 31.50
N MET A 524 -9.98 16.03 30.49
CA MET A 524 -8.63 15.47 30.62
C MET A 524 -7.72 16.41 31.40
N SER A 525 -6.82 15.83 32.17
CA SER A 525 -5.75 16.57 32.83
C SER A 525 -4.80 17.20 31.80
N PRO A 526 -4.06 18.25 32.16
CA PRO A 526 -3.09 18.86 31.26
C PRO A 526 -2.03 17.87 30.76
N ALA A 527 -1.64 16.89 31.59
CA ALA A 527 -0.69 15.85 31.21
C ALA A 527 -1.28 14.90 30.15
N GLU A 528 -2.50 14.43 30.35
CA GLU A 528 -3.19 13.57 29.37
C GLU A 528 -3.32 14.26 28.01
N LEU A 529 -3.64 15.56 27.99
CA LEU A 529 -3.75 16.34 26.75
C LEU A 529 -2.43 16.44 25.98
N GLU A 530 -1.26 16.40 26.63
CA GLU A 530 0.04 16.42 25.94
C GLU A 530 0.27 15.19 25.06
N SER A 531 -0.41 14.08 25.35
CA SER A 531 -0.36 12.86 24.54
C SER A 531 -1.17 12.94 23.23
N TYR A 532 -2.00 13.98 23.09
CA TYR A 532 -2.80 14.24 21.91
C TYR A 532 -2.24 15.39 21.08
N ILE A 533 -2.61 15.40 19.80
CA ILE A 533 -2.50 16.58 18.95
C ILE A 533 -3.90 16.99 18.49
N LEU A 534 -4.10 18.29 18.31
CA LEU A 534 -5.31 18.82 17.69
C LEU A 534 -5.01 19.12 16.21
N MET A 535 -5.85 18.64 15.31
CA MET A 535 -5.73 18.89 13.88
C MET A 535 -7.03 19.49 13.34
N GLU A 536 -6.93 20.46 12.43
CA GLU A 536 -8.07 20.93 11.65
C GLU A 536 -8.70 19.78 10.86
N ARG A 537 -10.03 19.66 10.95
CA ARG A 537 -10.78 18.67 10.21
C ARG A 537 -10.76 19.01 8.73
N ILE A 538 -10.41 18.02 7.91
CA ILE A 538 -10.47 18.14 6.46
C ILE A 538 -11.90 17.80 6.01
N PHE A 539 -12.46 18.62 5.12
CA PHE A 539 -13.80 18.44 4.55
C PHE A 539 -13.69 18.18 3.04
N PRO A 540 -13.65 16.90 2.61
CA PRO A 540 -13.63 16.54 1.20
C PRO A 540 -15.01 16.62 0.56
N ASN A 541 -15.03 16.88 -0.75
CA ASN A 541 -16.23 16.66 -1.54
C ASN A 541 -16.61 15.19 -1.59
N GLU A 542 -17.91 14.97 -1.60
CA GLU A 542 -18.49 13.66 -1.74
C GLU A 542 -18.51 13.25 -3.21
N ASN A 543 -18.12 12.01 -3.47
CA ASN A 543 -18.27 11.38 -4.77
C ASN A 543 -19.18 10.16 -4.62
N PRO A 544 -20.19 9.97 -5.48
CA PRO A 544 -21.00 8.77 -5.42
C PRO A 544 -20.14 7.55 -5.78
N ALA A 545 -20.28 6.47 -5.02
CA ALA A 545 -19.59 5.21 -5.29
C ALA A 545 -20.44 4.00 -4.86
N ILE A 546 -20.08 2.84 -5.40
CA ILE A 546 -20.66 1.54 -5.05
C ILE A 546 -19.57 0.71 -4.41
N LEU A 547 -19.76 0.35 -3.14
CA LEU A 547 -18.84 -0.41 -2.32
C LEU A 547 -19.29 -1.87 -2.30
N VAL A 548 -18.35 -2.82 -2.36
CA VAL A 548 -18.63 -4.26 -2.34
C VAL A 548 -17.94 -4.89 -1.13
N ARG A 549 -18.72 -5.55 -0.28
CA ARG A 549 -18.24 -6.29 0.89
C ARG A 549 -18.98 -7.62 1.01
N ASN A 550 -18.26 -8.73 1.15
CA ASN A 550 -18.87 -10.06 1.26
C ASN A 550 -19.94 -10.33 0.17
N SER A 551 -19.66 -9.90 -1.07
CA SER A 551 -20.59 -9.94 -2.23
C SER A 551 -21.86 -9.07 -2.13
N ALA A 552 -22.07 -8.38 -1.00
CA ALA A 552 -23.13 -7.38 -0.84
C ALA A 552 -22.64 -6.01 -1.29
N THR A 553 -23.56 -5.18 -1.79
CA THR A 553 -23.28 -3.81 -2.20
C THR A 553 -23.85 -2.80 -1.22
N SER A 554 -23.16 -1.67 -1.08
CA SER A 554 -23.72 -0.45 -0.52
C SER A 554 -23.35 0.73 -1.43
N SER A 555 -24.31 1.63 -1.65
CA SER A 555 -24.16 2.79 -2.54
C SER A 555 -24.44 4.08 -1.79
N GLY A 556 -23.76 5.16 -2.17
CA GLY A 556 -24.02 6.47 -1.59
C GLY A 556 -22.90 7.48 -1.83
N PRO A 557 -23.01 8.68 -1.24
CA PRO A 557 -21.93 9.64 -1.19
C PRO A 557 -20.75 9.06 -0.40
N THR A 558 -19.53 9.26 -0.92
CA THR A 558 -18.29 8.78 -0.32
C THR A 558 -17.23 9.86 -0.28
N ILE A 559 -16.35 9.77 0.70
CA ILE A 559 -15.11 10.54 0.75
C ILE A 559 -13.91 9.61 0.57
N SER A 560 -12.86 10.12 -0.05
CA SER A 560 -11.66 9.35 -0.36
C SER A 560 -10.40 9.97 0.23
N GLU A 561 -9.50 9.09 0.62
CA GLU A 561 -8.19 9.42 1.18
C GLU A 561 -7.11 8.78 0.30
N LEU A 562 -6.24 9.63 -0.24
CA LEU A 562 -5.18 9.25 -1.17
C LEU A 562 -3.86 9.08 -0.42
N GLY A 563 -3.38 7.85 -0.34
CA GLY A 563 -2.05 7.51 0.16
C GLY A 563 -1.02 7.44 -0.95
N MET A 564 0.04 8.22 -0.87
CA MET A 564 1.19 8.15 -1.77
C MET A 564 2.31 7.37 -1.12
N PHE A 565 2.66 6.20 -1.69
CA PHE A 565 3.80 5.43 -1.23
C PHE A 565 5.10 6.10 -1.62
N ILE A 566 6.06 6.05 -0.70
CA ILE A 566 7.40 6.59 -0.86
C ILE A 566 8.38 5.48 -0.52
N THR A 567 9.26 5.14 -1.45
CA THR A 567 10.40 4.28 -1.17
C THR A 567 11.65 5.14 -1.06
N SER A 568 12.35 5.04 0.06
CA SER A 568 13.55 5.79 0.35
C SER A 568 14.68 4.89 0.87
N LEU A 569 15.90 5.09 0.42
CA LEU A 569 17.10 4.40 0.84
C LEU A 569 18.24 5.41 0.84
N PHE A 570 18.80 5.67 2.01
CA PHE A 570 19.94 6.57 2.20
C PHE A 570 21.08 5.82 2.87
N ASP A 571 22.32 6.14 2.50
CA ASP A 571 23.49 5.58 3.18
C ASP A 571 23.77 6.27 4.54
N GLY A 572 24.87 5.87 5.17
CA GLY A 572 25.30 6.42 6.46
C GLY A 572 25.59 7.92 6.43
N GLU A 573 25.94 8.48 5.28
CA GLU A 573 26.28 9.90 5.11
C GLU A 573 25.08 10.74 4.66
N GLY A 574 23.93 10.11 4.41
CA GLY A 574 22.72 10.81 3.95
C GLY A 574 22.63 10.96 2.44
N LYS A 575 23.45 10.24 1.68
CA LYS A 575 23.34 10.22 0.22
C LYS A 575 22.11 9.44 -0.20
N GLU A 576 21.31 10.02 -1.09
CA GLU A 576 20.14 9.36 -1.67
C GLU A 576 20.59 8.23 -2.62
N ILE A 577 20.18 6.99 -2.33
CA ILE A 577 20.33 5.83 -3.23
C ILE A 577 19.01 5.58 -3.96
N VAL A 578 17.90 5.59 -3.22
CA VAL A 578 16.53 5.55 -3.75
C VAL A 578 15.74 6.61 -3.01
N ASN A 579 14.98 7.45 -3.72
CA ASN A 579 14.02 8.35 -3.09
C ASN A 579 12.98 8.79 -4.11
N LYS A 580 11.82 8.11 -4.15
CA LYS A 580 10.80 8.35 -5.17
C LYS A 580 9.40 7.96 -4.72
N HIS A 581 8.41 8.49 -5.44
CA HIS A 581 7.06 7.98 -5.44
C HIS A 581 7.04 6.51 -5.90
N ALA A 582 6.29 5.67 -5.19
CA ALA A 582 6.30 4.22 -5.36
C ALA A 582 4.88 3.65 -5.53
N GLY A 583 3.95 4.41 -6.11
CA GLY A 583 2.55 4.02 -6.28
C GLY A 583 1.64 4.62 -5.22
N HIS A 584 0.37 4.23 -5.26
CA HIS A 584 -0.67 4.88 -4.46
C HIS A 584 -1.68 3.89 -3.86
N LEU A 585 -2.41 4.36 -2.86
CA LEU A 585 -3.57 3.72 -2.25
C LEU A 585 -4.70 4.75 -2.28
N LEU A 586 -5.89 4.36 -2.72
CA LEU A 586 -7.09 5.16 -2.48
C LEU A 586 -8.00 4.38 -1.54
N ARG A 587 -8.23 4.93 -0.36
CA ARG A 587 -9.25 4.43 0.57
C ARG A 587 -10.52 5.24 0.38
N THR A 588 -11.65 4.57 0.32
CA THR A 588 -12.96 5.22 0.15
C THR A 588 -13.92 4.72 1.22
N LYS A 589 -14.74 5.60 1.77
CA LYS A 589 -15.76 5.28 2.77
C LYS A 589 -17.02 6.09 2.55
N LEU A 590 -18.16 5.58 3.02
CA LEU A 590 -19.41 6.33 3.00
C LEU A 590 -19.27 7.61 3.83
N SER A 591 -19.83 8.69 3.33
CA SER A 591 -19.93 9.96 4.05
C SER A 591 -20.65 9.77 5.40
N GLY A 592 -20.28 10.59 6.39
CA GLY A 592 -20.81 10.48 7.75
C GLY A 592 -20.15 9.39 8.62
N THR A 593 -19.20 8.61 8.06
CA THR A 593 -18.37 7.69 8.85
C THR A 593 -17.07 8.39 9.24
N ASP A 594 -16.82 8.59 10.54
CA ASP A 594 -15.61 9.29 10.99
C ASP A 594 -14.34 8.42 10.89
N GLU A 595 -14.47 7.09 11.05
CA GLU A 595 -13.35 6.14 10.99
C GLU A 595 -12.96 5.70 9.57
N GLY A 596 -11.70 5.29 9.37
CA GLY A 596 -11.09 5.10 8.04
C GLY A 596 -10.45 3.74 7.76
N GLY A 597 -10.47 2.80 8.71
CA GLY A 597 -9.76 1.52 8.55
C GLY A 597 -10.46 0.51 7.64
N VAL A 598 -9.70 -0.11 6.72
CA VAL A 598 -10.21 -1.18 5.85
C VAL A 598 -10.37 -2.48 6.64
N ALA A 599 -9.35 -2.82 7.45
CA ALA A 599 -9.35 -4.00 8.30
C ALA A 599 -10.37 -3.92 9.45
N THR A 600 -10.80 -2.71 9.82
CA THR A 600 -11.85 -2.49 10.83
C THR A 600 -13.25 -2.37 10.22
N GLY A 601 -13.37 -2.46 8.88
CA GLY A 601 -14.65 -2.52 8.18
C GLY A 601 -15.23 -1.17 7.74
N PHE A 602 -14.60 -0.04 8.06
CA PHE A 602 -15.14 1.30 7.76
C PHE A 602 -14.88 1.74 6.31
N SER A 603 -13.73 1.39 5.73
CA SER A 603 -13.35 1.78 4.36
C SER A 603 -13.14 0.59 3.42
N VAL A 604 -13.20 0.87 2.12
CA VAL A 604 -12.87 -0.04 1.02
C VAL A 604 -11.69 0.49 0.23
N ILE A 605 -11.04 -0.37 -0.55
CA ILE A 605 -9.98 0.05 -1.48
C ILE A 605 -10.58 0.45 -2.82
N SER A 606 -10.06 1.52 -3.39
CA SER A 606 -10.41 2.00 -4.73
C SER A 606 -9.16 2.39 -5.52
N SER A 607 -9.36 2.92 -6.72
CA SER A 607 -8.32 3.63 -7.48
C SER A 607 -8.86 4.98 -7.96
N PRO A 608 -8.00 5.99 -8.10
CA PRO A 608 -8.42 7.28 -8.66
C PRO A 608 -8.62 7.17 -10.18
N LEU A 609 -9.63 7.87 -10.70
CA LEU A 609 -9.76 8.21 -12.11
C LEU A 609 -9.43 9.69 -12.28
N LEU A 610 -8.33 10.02 -12.97
CA LEU A 610 -7.83 11.37 -13.09
C LEU A 610 -8.65 12.20 -14.08
N ILE A 611 -9.40 13.16 -13.53
CA ILE A 611 -10.22 14.13 -14.27
C ILE A 611 -9.52 15.48 -14.42
#